data_AF-A0A0K2UIZ2-F1
#
_entry.id   AF-A0A0K2UIZ2-F1
#
_cell.length_a   1.000
_cell.length_b   1.000
_cell.length_c   1.000
_cell.angle_alpha   90.00
_cell.angle_beta   90.00
_cell.angle_gamma   90.00
#
_symmetry.space_group_name_H-M   'P 1'
#
loop_
_entity.id
_entity.type
_entity.pdbx_description
1 polymer ?
#
loop_
_entity_poly.entity_id
_entity_poly.type
_entity_poly.pdbx_seq_one_letter_code
_entity_poly.pdbx_strand_id
1 'polypeptide(L)'
;MRLIRVCYKNYIQFSGDITDLTNIHLFLVAKEVEDDLALKDVTKCLAWCHDNKSKLRKMKSTLEFDMRLQEFIELIKKNKKMDAIRHARKHLATEDQEQLSTVQRAMALLVFPTDTIISPYCEMLKDFRWNDLIQQFRTENYRLYQLSNQSVFTVALQVGLSALKTPMCYRSVKERNTECPVCEPCLNNLAKNLPNAHCSHSRLICHITGTPLNEHNPPLMLPNGYVYGEQALVKMADENDGQVICPRTKEIYPFRDCEKVYVM
;
A
#
# COMPACT_ATOMS: atom_id res chain seq x y z
N MET A 1 -5.09 -7.15 -1.96
CA MET A 1 -5.70 -6.42 -3.09
C MET A 1 -6.68 -7.25 -3.95
N ARG A 2 -6.99 -8.53 -3.61
CA ARG A 2 -8.05 -9.31 -4.29
C ARG A 2 -9.48 -8.85 -3.96
N LEU A 3 -9.69 -8.20 -2.82
CA LEU A 3 -11.00 -7.72 -2.36
C LEU A 3 -11.56 -6.51 -3.15
N ILE A 4 -10.72 -5.78 -3.89
CA ILE A 4 -11.17 -4.66 -4.75
C ILE A 4 -11.79 -5.18 -6.06
N ARG A 5 -11.51 -6.44 -6.45
CA ARG A 5 -11.89 -6.97 -7.78
C ARG A 5 -13.38 -7.22 -7.97
N VAL A 6 -14.13 -7.48 -6.89
CA VAL A 6 -15.54 -7.88 -6.98
C VAL A 6 -16.51 -6.73 -6.67
N CYS A 7 -16.15 -5.77 -5.80
CA CYS A 7 -17.06 -4.70 -5.43
C CYS A 7 -17.23 -3.59 -6.49
N TYR A 8 -16.27 -3.41 -7.42
CA TYR A 8 -16.28 -2.24 -8.31
C TYR A 8 -17.43 -2.23 -9.33
N LYS A 9 -17.83 -3.37 -9.91
CA LYS A 9 -18.87 -3.37 -10.96
C LYS A 9 -20.30 -3.14 -10.43
N ASN A 10 -20.59 -3.55 -9.20
CA ASN A 10 -21.95 -3.51 -8.65
C ASN A 10 -22.27 -2.22 -7.85
N TYR A 11 -21.26 -1.48 -7.39
CA TYR A 11 -21.50 -0.29 -6.54
C TYR A 11 -21.71 1.01 -7.34
N ILE A 12 -21.16 1.10 -8.55
CA ILE A 12 -21.19 2.33 -9.38
C ILE A 12 -22.58 2.60 -9.96
N GLN A 13 -23.41 1.58 -10.12
CA GLN A 13 -24.76 1.73 -10.68
C GLN A 13 -25.74 2.38 -9.68
N PHE A 14 -25.32 2.59 -8.41
CA PHE A 14 -26.19 3.06 -7.32
C PHE A 14 -26.00 4.54 -6.93
N SER A 15 -25.07 5.29 -7.51
CA SER A 15 -24.81 6.68 -7.11
C SER A 15 -24.37 7.55 -8.28
N GLY A 16 -25.35 8.16 -8.95
CA GLY A 16 -25.16 9.06 -10.11
C GLY A 16 -24.33 10.32 -9.83
N ASP A 17 -24.10 10.67 -8.56
CA ASP A 17 -23.39 11.92 -8.19
C ASP A 17 -21.86 11.76 -8.01
N ILE A 18 -21.33 10.53 -7.97
CA ILE A 18 -19.88 10.30 -7.75
C ILE A 18 -19.13 10.17 -9.09
N THR A 19 -19.86 9.96 -10.19
CA THR A 19 -19.28 9.76 -11.52
C THR A 19 -18.53 11.01 -11.99
N ASP A 20 -19.04 12.20 -11.71
CA ASP A 20 -18.40 13.48 -12.06
C ASP A 20 -17.20 13.82 -11.18
N LEU A 21 -17.10 13.21 -9.99
CA LEU A 21 -15.99 13.40 -9.05
C LEU A 21 -14.84 12.43 -9.26
N THR A 22 -14.97 11.49 -10.22
CA THR A 22 -14.00 10.41 -10.42
C THR A 22 -13.62 10.26 -11.89
N ASN A 23 -12.35 10.01 -12.17
CA ASN A 23 -11.87 9.65 -13.52
C ASN A 23 -12.23 8.20 -13.87
N ILE A 24 -13.48 7.81 -13.67
CA ILE A 24 -13.93 6.42 -13.72
C ILE A 24 -13.74 5.79 -15.09
N HIS A 25 -14.01 6.54 -16.15
CA HIS A 25 -13.85 6.08 -17.53
C HIS A 25 -12.41 5.67 -17.84
N LEU A 26 -11.44 6.40 -17.27
CA LEU A 26 -10.03 6.06 -17.43
C LEU A 26 -9.70 4.69 -16.84
N PHE A 27 -10.22 4.41 -15.64
CA PHE A 27 -9.99 3.12 -14.98
C PHE A 27 -10.75 1.98 -15.65
N LEU A 28 -11.93 2.25 -16.23
CA LEU A 28 -12.68 1.25 -17.00
C LEU A 28 -11.92 0.84 -18.27
N VAL A 29 -11.43 1.80 -19.06
CA VAL A 29 -10.62 1.52 -20.26
C VAL A 29 -9.35 0.76 -19.89
N ALA A 30 -8.64 1.20 -18.84
CA ALA A 30 -7.45 0.49 -18.38
C ALA A 30 -7.76 -0.94 -17.95
N LYS A 31 -8.88 -1.15 -17.24
CA LYS A 31 -9.32 -2.48 -16.81
C LYS A 31 -9.65 -3.39 -17.99
N GLU A 32 -10.32 -2.89 -19.01
CA GLU A 32 -10.60 -3.69 -20.22
C GLU A 32 -9.32 -4.14 -20.91
N VAL A 33 -8.28 -3.29 -20.96
CA VAL A 33 -6.97 -3.68 -21.50
C VAL A 33 -6.30 -4.73 -20.60
N GLU A 34 -6.35 -4.59 -19.28
CA GLU A 34 -5.78 -5.57 -18.35
C GLU A 34 -6.48 -6.94 -18.45
N ASP A 35 -7.81 -6.95 -18.58
CA ASP A 35 -8.62 -8.16 -18.70
C ASP A 35 -8.29 -8.89 -20.02
N ASP A 36 -8.16 -8.16 -21.14
CA ASP A 36 -7.74 -8.73 -22.43
C ASP A 36 -6.32 -9.30 -22.38
N LEU A 37 -5.38 -8.58 -21.76
CA LEU A 37 -4.00 -9.07 -21.56
C LEU A 37 -3.98 -10.34 -20.69
N ALA A 38 -4.85 -10.45 -19.70
CA ALA A 38 -5.00 -11.67 -18.90
C ALA A 38 -5.54 -12.86 -19.73
N LEU A 39 -6.32 -12.57 -20.77
CA LEU A 39 -6.77 -13.54 -21.78
C LEU A 39 -5.74 -13.76 -22.91
N LYS A 40 -4.53 -13.22 -22.76
CA LYS A 40 -3.42 -13.30 -23.73
C LYS A 40 -3.73 -12.60 -25.06
N ASP A 41 -4.57 -11.57 -25.04
CA ASP A 41 -4.86 -10.70 -26.18
C ASP A 41 -4.19 -9.33 -26.01
N VAL A 42 -3.32 -8.96 -26.96
CA VAL A 42 -2.61 -7.66 -26.96
C VAL A 42 -3.32 -6.58 -27.77
N THR A 43 -4.41 -6.91 -28.48
CA THR A 43 -5.01 -6.05 -29.51
C THR A 43 -5.41 -4.69 -28.95
N LYS A 44 -6.13 -4.66 -27.82
CA LYS A 44 -6.53 -3.41 -27.16
C LYS A 44 -5.34 -2.64 -26.56
N CYS A 45 -4.34 -3.35 -26.01
CA CYS A 45 -3.13 -2.71 -25.50
C CYS A 45 -2.36 -2.00 -26.62
N LEU A 46 -2.23 -2.63 -27.79
CA LEU A 46 -1.59 -2.03 -28.95
C LEU A 46 -2.39 -0.86 -29.52
N ALA A 47 -3.73 -0.94 -29.54
CA ALA A 47 -4.58 0.20 -29.91
C ALA A 47 -4.37 1.37 -28.93
N TRP A 48 -4.31 1.11 -27.63
CA TRP A 48 -4.00 2.10 -26.62
C TRP A 48 -2.61 2.73 -26.82
N CYS A 49 -1.59 1.91 -27.16
CA CYS A 49 -0.26 2.40 -27.48
C CYS A 49 -0.27 3.33 -28.70
N HIS A 50 -1.02 2.98 -29.73
CA HIS A 50 -1.18 3.79 -30.94
C HIS A 50 -1.81 5.15 -30.63
N ASP A 51 -2.92 5.16 -29.89
CA ASP A 51 -3.65 6.39 -29.55
C ASP A 51 -2.82 7.32 -28.65
N ASN A 52 -1.90 6.75 -27.87
CA ASN A 52 -1.04 7.47 -26.94
C ASN A 52 0.42 7.65 -27.42
N LYS A 53 0.71 7.30 -28.68
CA LYS A 53 2.08 7.20 -29.22
C LYS A 53 2.97 8.41 -28.95
N SER A 54 2.45 9.62 -29.16
CA SER A 54 3.20 10.87 -28.96
C SER A 54 3.61 11.08 -27.50
N LYS A 55 2.75 10.70 -26.54
CA LYS A 55 3.02 10.79 -25.11
C LYS A 55 4.00 9.71 -24.67
N LEU A 56 3.77 8.47 -25.11
CA LEU A 56 4.64 7.32 -24.82
C LEU A 56 6.07 7.53 -25.34
N ARG A 57 6.22 8.13 -26.52
CA ARG A 57 7.55 8.49 -27.07
C ARG A 57 8.28 9.50 -26.20
N LYS A 58 7.59 10.53 -25.66
CA LYS A 58 8.20 11.50 -24.73
C LYS A 58 8.63 10.82 -23.42
N MET A 59 7.86 9.84 -22.97
CA MET A 59 8.15 9.05 -21.75
C MET A 59 9.20 7.96 -21.95
N LYS A 60 9.66 7.75 -23.20
CA LYS A 60 10.55 6.65 -23.61
C LYS A 60 10.02 5.27 -23.21
N SER A 61 8.72 5.05 -23.38
CA SER A 61 8.07 3.78 -23.05
C SER A 61 8.50 2.65 -23.98
N THR A 62 8.80 1.47 -23.43
CA THR A 62 9.07 0.25 -24.21
C THR A 62 7.84 -0.64 -24.39
N LEU A 63 6.68 -0.23 -23.88
CA LEU A 63 5.47 -1.06 -23.81
C LEU A 63 5.04 -1.62 -25.17
N GLU A 64 5.01 -0.79 -26.21
CA GLU A 64 4.63 -1.24 -27.55
C GLU A 64 5.59 -2.33 -28.06
N PHE A 65 6.89 -2.16 -27.86
CA PHE A 65 7.90 -3.16 -28.22
C PHE A 65 7.68 -4.47 -27.46
N ASP A 66 7.45 -4.40 -26.16
CA ASP A 66 7.22 -5.59 -25.32
C ASP A 66 5.93 -6.35 -25.71
N MET A 67 4.87 -5.65 -26.11
CA MET A 67 3.65 -6.25 -26.68
C MET A 67 3.96 -6.97 -28.00
N ARG A 68 4.67 -6.31 -28.93
CA ARG A 68 5.03 -6.90 -30.23
C ARG A 68 5.95 -8.11 -30.08
N LEU A 69 6.84 -8.08 -29.09
CA LEU A 69 7.70 -9.18 -28.73
C LEU A 69 6.89 -10.36 -28.19
N GLN A 70 5.85 -10.09 -27.39
CA GLN A 70 4.96 -11.15 -26.91
C GLN A 70 4.16 -11.80 -28.04
N GLU A 71 3.65 -11.04 -29.02
CA GLU A 71 3.01 -11.61 -30.23
C GLU A 71 3.95 -12.56 -30.96
N PHE A 72 5.22 -12.17 -31.11
CA PHE A 72 6.25 -13.01 -31.72
C PHE A 72 6.43 -14.34 -30.95
N ILE A 73 6.54 -14.27 -29.61
CA ILE A 73 6.68 -15.45 -28.75
C ILE A 73 5.46 -16.37 -28.87
N GLU A 74 4.24 -15.81 -28.90
CA GLU A 74 3.01 -16.61 -29.04
C GLU A 74 2.90 -17.26 -30.43
N LEU A 75 3.40 -16.63 -31.49
CA LEU A 75 3.51 -17.25 -32.82
C LEU A 75 4.47 -18.45 -32.79
N ILE A 76 5.59 -18.36 -32.07
CA ILE A 76 6.51 -19.48 -31.87
C ILE A 76 5.85 -20.61 -31.08
N LYS A 77 5.14 -20.29 -29.97
CA LYS A 77 4.40 -21.28 -29.17
C LYS A 77 3.35 -22.03 -29.99
N LYS A 78 2.74 -21.36 -30.99
CA LYS A 78 1.80 -21.96 -31.95
C LYS A 78 2.46 -22.69 -33.12
N ASN A 79 3.79 -22.83 -33.11
CA ASN A 79 4.61 -23.41 -34.18
C ASN A 79 4.47 -22.70 -35.55
N LYS A 80 4.07 -21.42 -35.56
CA LYS A 80 3.93 -20.60 -36.78
C LYS A 80 5.20 -19.79 -37.06
N LYS A 81 6.33 -20.49 -37.24
CA LYS A 81 7.67 -19.87 -37.33
C LYS A 81 7.81 -18.86 -38.47
N MET A 82 7.23 -19.16 -39.64
CA MET A 82 7.28 -18.24 -40.78
C MET A 82 6.51 -16.94 -40.53
N ASP A 83 5.37 -17.02 -39.84
CA ASP A 83 4.61 -15.84 -39.43
C ASP A 83 5.37 -15.03 -38.39
N ALA A 84 6.01 -15.70 -37.43
CA ALA A 84 6.87 -15.05 -36.42
C ALA A 84 8.00 -14.26 -37.08
N ILE A 85 8.69 -14.83 -38.08
CA ILE A 85 9.76 -14.14 -38.82
C ILE A 85 9.23 -12.91 -39.56
N ARG A 86 8.08 -13.04 -40.23
CA ARG A 86 7.43 -11.90 -40.92
C ARG A 86 7.05 -10.80 -39.94
N HIS A 87 6.50 -11.18 -38.78
CA HIS A 87 6.15 -10.25 -37.70
C HIS A 87 7.36 -9.52 -37.15
N ALA A 88 8.44 -10.25 -36.83
CA ALA A 88 9.67 -9.68 -36.31
C ALA A 88 10.28 -8.65 -37.27
N ARG A 89 10.35 -8.96 -38.57
CA ARG A 89 10.84 -8.02 -39.59
C ARG A 89 10.02 -6.74 -39.68
N LYS A 90 8.70 -6.83 -39.47
CA LYS A 90 7.79 -5.69 -39.59
C LYS A 90 7.74 -4.81 -38.34
N HIS A 91 7.82 -5.42 -37.15
CA HIS A 91 7.49 -4.74 -35.89
C HIS A 91 8.62 -4.71 -34.85
N LEU A 92 9.67 -5.52 -35.01
CA LEU A 92 10.79 -5.61 -34.05
C LEU A 92 12.10 -5.03 -34.60
N ALA A 93 12.05 -4.38 -35.77
CA ALA A 93 13.19 -3.63 -36.29
C ALA A 93 13.43 -2.39 -35.42
N THR A 94 14.62 -2.29 -34.83
CA THR A 94 14.99 -1.23 -33.89
C THR A 94 16.46 -0.86 -34.04
N GLU A 95 16.78 0.42 -33.82
CA GLU A 95 18.15 0.95 -33.78
C GLU A 95 18.72 0.96 -32.34
N ASP A 96 17.88 0.68 -31.35
CA ASP A 96 18.25 0.63 -29.94
C ASP A 96 19.01 -0.68 -29.62
N GLN A 97 20.22 -0.56 -29.06
CA GLN A 97 21.08 -1.71 -28.79
C GLN A 97 20.50 -2.67 -27.74
N GLU A 98 19.80 -2.16 -26.72
CA GLU A 98 19.18 -2.99 -25.68
C GLU A 98 18.01 -3.78 -26.26
N GLN A 99 17.16 -3.13 -27.05
CA GLN A 99 16.05 -3.80 -27.74
C GLN A 99 16.58 -4.82 -28.75
N LEU A 100 17.64 -4.49 -29.50
CA LEU A 100 18.27 -5.39 -30.45
C LEU A 100 18.78 -6.66 -29.77
N SER A 101 19.46 -6.54 -28.63
CA SER A 101 19.93 -7.71 -27.85
C SER A 101 18.76 -8.61 -27.43
N THR A 102 17.64 -8.00 -27.07
CA THR A 102 16.41 -8.73 -26.69
C THR A 102 15.80 -9.43 -27.89
N VAL A 103 15.76 -8.79 -29.06
CA VAL A 103 15.27 -9.39 -30.32
C VAL A 103 16.17 -10.56 -30.72
N GLN A 104 17.49 -10.41 -30.67
CA GLN A 104 18.44 -11.50 -30.99
C GLN A 104 18.21 -12.71 -30.10
N ARG A 105 18.02 -12.50 -28.80
CA ARG A 105 17.67 -13.55 -27.85
C ARG A 105 16.32 -14.20 -28.16
N ALA A 106 15.31 -13.41 -28.53
CA ALA A 106 14.01 -13.93 -28.93
C ALA A 106 14.10 -14.76 -30.22
N MET A 107 14.93 -14.35 -31.19
CA MET A 107 15.12 -15.07 -32.44
C MET A 107 15.71 -16.47 -32.23
N ALA A 108 16.49 -16.69 -31.17
CA ALA A 108 16.98 -18.02 -30.81
C ALA A 108 15.83 -19.01 -30.48
N LEU A 109 14.66 -18.52 -30.06
CA LEU A 109 13.45 -19.34 -29.83
C LEU A 109 12.92 -19.99 -31.12
N LEU A 110 13.37 -19.56 -32.31
CA LEU A 110 13.06 -20.25 -33.56
C LEU A 110 13.75 -21.61 -33.66
N VAL A 111 14.88 -21.77 -32.96
CA VAL A 111 15.73 -22.97 -32.96
C VAL A 111 15.40 -23.85 -31.77
N PHE A 112 15.28 -23.28 -30.57
CA PHE A 112 14.96 -24.05 -29.37
C PHE A 112 13.51 -24.55 -29.37
N PRO A 113 13.25 -25.74 -28.80
CA PRO A 113 11.89 -26.24 -28.65
C PRO A 113 11.16 -25.46 -27.53
N THR A 114 9.83 -25.46 -27.59
CA THR A 114 8.97 -24.66 -26.68
C THR A 114 8.96 -25.18 -25.24
N ASP A 115 9.46 -26.38 -25.00
CA ASP A 115 9.63 -27.03 -23.70
C ASP A 115 11.08 -26.94 -23.19
N THR A 116 11.92 -26.11 -23.82
CA THR A 116 13.30 -25.91 -23.39
C THR A 116 13.40 -25.49 -21.92
N ILE A 117 14.35 -26.08 -21.20
CA ILE A 117 14.70 -25.72 -19.82
C ILE A 117 15.84 -24.71 -19.75
N ILE A 118 16.46 -24.40 -20.90
CA ILE A 118 17.66 -23.56 -20.98
C ILE A 118 17.28 -22.09 -20.70
N SER A 119 17.82 -21.52 -19.63
CA SER A 119 17.74 -20.08 -19.37
C SER A 119 18.68 -19.34 -20.34
N PRO A 120 18.30 -18.16 -20.87
CA PRO A 120 17.10 -17.37 -20.58
C PRO A 120 15.84 -17.74 -21.39
N TYR A 121 15.93 -18.68 -22.31
CA TYR A 121 14.87 -18.99 -23.28
C TYR A 121 13.60 -19.57 -22.64
N CYS A 122 13.77 -20.42 -21.63
CA CYS A 122 12.66 -21.01 -20.90
C CYS A 122 11.82 -19.94 -20.19
N GLU A 123 12.44 -18.87 -19.69
CA GLU A 123 11.76 -17.77 -19.02
C GLU A 123 10.90 -16.95 -19.98
N MET A 124 11.37 -16.75 -21.22
CA MET A 124 10.62 -16.00 -22.25
C MET A 124 9.33 -16.72 -22.68
N LEU A 125 9.28 -18.04 -22.56
CA LEU A 125 8.12 -18.86 -22.97
C LEU A 125 7.07 -19.01 -21.87
N LYS A 126 7.45 -18.76 -20.61
CA LYS A 126 6.57 -18.94 -19.45
C LYS A 126 5.44 -17.92 -19.44
N ASP A 127 4.29 -18.38 -18.95
CA ASP A 127 3.08 -17.56 -18.87
C ASP A 127 3.16 -16.44 -17.82
N PHE A 128 4.10 -16.48 -16.86
CA PHE A 128 4.24 -15.41 -15.86
C PHE A 128 4.53 -14.04 -16.50
N ARG A 129 5.15 -14.04 -17.69
CA ARG A 129 5.45 -12.82 -18.46
C ARG A 129 4.21 -11.99 -18.74
N TRP A 130 3.03 -12.60 -18.91
CA TRP A 130 1.77 -11.86 -19.06
C TRP A 130 1.44 -11.00 -17.83
N ASN A 131 1.75 -11.47 -16.62
CA ASN A 131 1.57 -10.66 -15.42
C ASN A 131 2.50 -9.44 -15.43
N ASP A 132 3.73 -9.59 -15.90
CA ASP A 132 4.69 -8.48 -16.00
C ASP A 132 4.22 -7.47 -17.04
N LEU A 133 3.71 -7.92 -18.19
CA LEU A 133 3.14 -7.06 -19.23
C LEU A 133 1.91 -6.28 -18.73
N ILE A 134 1.04 -6.92 -17.95
CA ILE A 134 -0.11 -6.26 -17.30
C ILE A 134 0.39 -5.18 -16.31
N GLN A 135 1.41 -5.48 -15.51
CA GLN A 135 1.99 -4.51 -14.58
C GLN A 135 2.69 -3.35 -15.30
N GLN A 136 3.38 -3.64 -16.40
CA GLN A 136 4.02 -2.65 -17.25
C GLN A 136 2.98 -1.72 -17.87
N PHE A 137 1.91 -2.26 -18.46
CA PHE A 137 0.78 -1.49 -18.96
C PHE A 137 0.18 -0.60 -17.86
N ARG A 138 -0.10 -1.15 -16.68
CA ARG A 138 -0.66 -0.39 -15.55
C ARG A 138 0.23 0.78 -15.15
N THR A 139 1.54 0.54 -15.06
CA THR A 139 2.54 1.55 -14.70
C THR A 139 2.60 2.65 -15.75
N GLU A 140 2.64 2.30 -17.03
CA GLU A 140 2.68 3.25 -18.14
C GLU A 140 1.38 4.04 -18.26
N ASN A 141 0.23 3.40 -18.04
CA ASN A 141 -1.06 4.06 -18.00
C ASN A 141 -1.11 5.09 -16.87
N TYR A 142 -0.73 4.72 -15.64
CA TYR A 142 -0.72 5.67 -14.52
C TYR A 142 0.26 6.81 -14.75
N ARG A 143 1.45 6.52 -15.28
CA ARG A 143 2.46 7.53 -15.62
C ARG A 143 1.95 8.50 -16.69
N LEU A 144 1.21 8.01 -17.69
CA LEU A 144 0.64 8.84 -18.76
C LEU A 144 -0.41 9.83 -18.24
N TYR A 145 -1.22 9.40 -17.27
CA TYR A 145 -2.25 10.23 -16.64
C TYR A 145 -1.78 10.93 -15.35
N GLN A 146 -0.48 10.89 -15.05
CA GLN A 146 0.12 11.48 -13.84
C GLN A 146 -0.52 10.99 -12.54
N LEU A 147 -1.01 9.75 -12.56
CA LEU A 147 -1.55 9.09 -11.39
C LEU A 147 -0.42 8.45 -10.58
N SER A 148 -0.53 8.51 -9.26
CA SER A 148 0.38 7.80 -8.38
C SER A 148 0.12 6.29 -8.44
N ASN A 149 1.19 5.50 -8.46
CA ASN A 149 1.13 4.05 -8.25
C ASN A 149 0.68 3.70 -6.82
N GLN A 150 0.74 4.66 -5.90
CA GLN A 150 0.24 4.52 -4.54
C GLN A 150 -1.14 5.16 -4.42
N SER A 151 -2.03 4.45 -3.73
CA SER A 151 -3.34 5.01 -3.38
C SER A 151 -3.16 6.22 -2.46
N VAL A 152 -3.86 7.32 -2.77
CA VAL A 152 -3.92 8.51 -1.91
C VAL A 152 -4.39 8.14 -0.50
N PHE A 153 -5.31 7.18 -0.38
CA PHE A 153 -5.75 6.65 0.90
C PHE A 153 -4.61 6.00 1.69
N THR A 154 -3.77 5.19 1.03
CA THR A 154 -2.61 4.55 1.67
C THR A 154 -1.64 5.60 2.19
N VAL A 155 -1.34 6.61 1.38
CA VAL A 155 -0.43 7.71 1.77
C VAL A 155 -1.02 8.50 2.94
N ALA A 156 -2.29 8.90 2.86
CA ALA A 156 -2.97 9.63 3.92
C ALA A 156 -3.01 8.84 5.24
N LEU A 157 -3.32 7.54 5.17
CA LEU A 157 -3.31 6.65 6.33
C LEU A 157 -1.90 6.54 6.93
N GLN A 158 -0.87 6.35 6.11
CA GLN A 158 0.52 6.28 6.59
C GLN A 158 0.97 7.60 7.24
N VAL A 159 0.62 8.75 6.65
CA VAL A 159 0.92 10.06 7.24
C VAL A 159 0.22 10.23 8.58
N GLY A 160 -1.07 9.92 8.66
CA GLY A 160 -1.83 9.97 9.92
C GLY A 160 -1.25 9.05 11.00
N LEU A 161 -0.90 7.80 10.64
CA LEU A 161 -0.25 6.88 11.57
C LEU A 161 1.11 7.40 12.03
N SER A 162 1.91 7.99 11.13
CA SER A 162 3.21 8.57 11.48
C SER A 162 3.08 9.76 12.45
N ALA A 163 2.04 10.59 12.28
CA ALA A 163 1.76 11.72 13.16
C ALA A 163 1.33 11.33 14.59
N LEU A 164 0.81 10.11 14.76
CA LEU A 164 0.36 9.58 16.06
C LEU A 164 1.35 8.57 16.67
N LYS A 165 2.20 7.96 15.84
CA LYS A 165 3.08 6.87 16.25
C LYS A 165 4.13 7.38 17.24
N THR A 166 4.23 6.68 18.36
CA THR A 166 5.24 6.92 19.38
C THR A 166 6.05 5.63 19.62
N PRO A 167 7.25 5.72 20.21
CA PRO A 167 7.99 4.53 20.65
C PRO A 167 7.19 3.61 21.60
N MET A 168 6.24 4.16 22.35
CA MET A 168 5.40 3.41 23.29
C MET A 168 4.43 2.44 22.59
N CYS A 169 4.09 2.69 21.32
CA CYS A 169 3.18 1.85 20.54
C CYS A 169 3.70 0.41 20.30
N TYR A 170 5.00 0.17 20.50
CA TYR A 170 5.65 -1.13 20.29
C TYR A 170 6.19 -1.77 21.57
N ARG A 171 5.84 -1.22 22.74
CA ARG A 171 6.08 -1.87 24.04
C ARG A 171 5.10 -3.03 24.31
N SER A 172 5.17 -3.62 25.50
CA SER A 172 4.27 -4.70 25.90
C SER A 172 2.80 -4.25 25.84
N VAL A 173 1.88 -5.17 25.57
CA VAL A 173 0.45 -4.83 25.36
C VAL A 173 -0.15 -4.12 26.57
N LYS A 174 0.30 -4.43 27.79
CA LYS A 174 -0.15 -3.81 29.05
C LYS A 174 0.26 -2.34 29.21
N GLU A 175 1.31 -1.91 28.49
CA GLU A 175 1.84 -0.55 28.55
C GLU A 175 1.30 0.35 27.44
N ARG A 176 0.58 -0.21 26.46
CA ARG A 176 0.01 0.55 25.35
C ARG A 176 -1.23 1.29 25.81
N ASN A 177 -1.44 2.48 25.25
CA ASN A 177 -2.71 3.18 25.40
C ASN A 177 -3.79 2.44 24.59
N THR A 178 -4.87 2.04 25.25
CA THR A 178 -6.04 1.36 24.67
C THR A 178 -6.82 2.25 23.69
N GLU A 179 -6.74 3.57 23.84
CA GLU A 179 -7.40 4.54 22.97
C GLU A 179 -6.51 5.00 21.80
N CYS A 180 -5.26 4.51 21.72
CA CYS A 180 -4.34 4.91 20.67
C CYS A 180 -4.68 4.18 19.36
N PRO A 181 -5.02 4.89 18.26
CA PRO A 181 -5.31 4.27 16.98
C PRO A 181 -4.13 3.46 16.41
N VAL A 182 -2.88 3.86 16.73
CA VAL A 182 -1.67 3.15 16.27
C VAL A 182 -1.44 1.85 17.03
N CYS A 183 -1.98 1.69 18.24
CA CYS A 183 -1.83 0.48 19.04
C CYS A 183 -2.78 -0.65 18.60
N GLU A 184 -3.82 -0.33 17.82
CA GLU A 184 -4.75 -1.31 17.26
C GLU A 184 -4.01 -2.32 16.36
N PRO A 185 -4.20 -3.65 16.50
CA PRO A 185 -3.34 -4.65 15.86
C PRO A 185 -3.14 -4.48 14.35
N CYS A 186 -4.23 -4.18 13.62
CA CYS A 186 -4.17 -3.98 12.16
C CYS A 186 -3.34 -2.73 11.79
N LEU A 187 -3.54 -1.63 12.50
CA LEU A 187 -2.85 -0.36 12.24
C LEU A 187 -1.40 -0.37 12.75
N ASN A 188 -1.14 -1.07 13.86
CA ASN A 188 0.18 -1.23 14.45
C ASN A 188 1.15 -1.95 13.49
N ASN A 189 0.65 -2.99 12.82
CA ASN A 189 1.40 -3.72 11.79
C ASN A 189 1.74 -2.83 10.59
N LEU A 190 0.77 -2.03 10.12
CA LEU A 190 0.97 -1.07 9.03
C LEU A 190 1.96 0.05 9.42
N ALA A 191 1.92 0.49 10.67
CA ALA A 191 2.75 1.57 11.17
C ALA A 191 4.20 1.14 11.50
N LYS A 192 4.53 -0.15 11.44
CA LYS A 192 5.82 -0.68 11.96
C LYS A 192 7.04 0.02 11.38
N ASN A 193 7.05 0.26 10.07
CA ASN A 193 8.17 0.87 9.36
C ASN A 193 8.03 2.39 9.17
N LEU A 194 6.99 3.00 9.72
CA LEU A 194 6.77 4.44 9.64
C LEU A 194 7.63 5.21 10.65
N PRO A 195 7.98 6.47 10.40
CA PRO A 195 8.66 7.30 11.39
C PRO A 195 7.77 7.56 12.62
N ASN A 196 8.39 7.88 13.75
CA ASN A 196 7.67 8.35 14.93
C ASN A 196 7.36 9.84 14.80
N ALA A 197 6.28 10.27 15.42
CA ALA A 197 5.93 11.68 15.54
C ALA A 197 7.01 12.45 16.30
N HIS A 198 7.36 13.64 15.79
CA HIS A 198 8.20 14.58 16.52
C HIS A 198 7.34 15.33 17.54
N CYS A 199 7.54 15.05 18.83
CA CYS A 199 6.81 15.69 19.91
C CYS A 199 7.72 16.71 20.60
N SER A 200 7.47 18.00 20.44
CA SER A 200 8.22 19.05 21.15
C SER A 200 7.78 19.16 22.60
N HIS A 201 6.46 19.06 22.87
CA HIS A 201 5.89 19.18 24.21
C HIS A 201 5.01 17.98 24.53
N SER A 202 5.33 17.28 25.62
CA SER A 202 4.48 16.21 26.14
C SER A 202 3.44 16.79 27.08
N ARG A 203 2.21 16.28 27.03
CA ARG A 203 1.16 16.55 28.01
C ARG A 203 0.82 15.25 28.71
N LEU A 204 0.82 15.28 30.03
CA LEU A 204 0.41 14.14 30.83
C LEU A 204 -1.11 14.11 30.92
N ILE A 205 -1.70 12.94 30.70
CA ILE A 205 -3.14 12.71 30.75
C ILE A 205 -3.41 11.69 31.86
N CYS A 206 -4.39 11.98 32.72
CA CYS A 206 -4.82 11.08 33.76
C CYS A 206 -5.41 9.80 33.16
N HIS A 207 -4.93 8.64 33.59
CA HIS A 207 -5.42 7.34 33.11
C HIS A 207 -6.88 7.04 33.49
N ILE A 208 -7.39 7.63 34.57
CA ILE A 208 -8.76 7.37 35.06
C ILE A 208 -9.76 8.31 34.38
N THR A 209 -9.47 9.62 34.32
CA THR A 209 -10.42 10.63 33.85
C THR A 209 -10.20 11.05 32.41
N GLY A 210 -9.07 10.72 31.79
CA GLY A 210 -8.70 11.20 30.45
C GLY A 210 -8.40 12.71 30.38
N THR A 211 -8.38 13.40 31.53
CA THR A 211 -8.12 14.84 31.60
C THR A 211 -6.63 15.14 31.76
N PRO A 212 -6.15 16.32 31.30
CA PRO A 212 -4.75 16.71 31.49
C PRO A 212 -4.36 16.81 32.96
N LEU A 213 -3.13 16.37 33.29
CA LEU A 213 -2.48 16.65 34.57
C LEU A 213 -1.79 18.01 34.46
N ASN A 214 -2.25 18.97 35.25
CA ASN A 214 -1.83 20.37 35.22
C ASN A 214 -2.00 21.03 36.60
N GLU A 215 -1.89 22.35 36.68
CA GLU A 215 -2.04 23.12 37.92
C GLU A 215 -3.40 22.92 38.61
N HIS A 216 -4.45 22.61 37.85
CA HIS A 216 -5.82 22.38 38.35
C HIS A 216 -6.15 20.90 38.59
N ASN A 217 -5.27 20.00 38.15
CA ASN A 217 -5.38 18.56 38.35
C ASN A 217 -3.98 17.97 38.53
N PRO A 218 -3.32 18.24 39.67
CA PRO A 218 -1.94 17.86 39.86
C PRO A 218 -1.78 16.33 39.88
N PRO A 219 -0.63 15.81 39.42
CA PRO A 219 -0.32 14.39 39.50
C PRO A 219 -0.06 13.96 40.96
N LEU A 220 -0.73 12.91 41.41
CA LEU A 220 -0.51 12.21 42.67
C LEU A 220 -0.05 10.78 42.41
N MET A 221 0.96 10.32 43.15
CA MET A 221 1.55 8.99 43.06
C MET A 221 1.06 8.10 44.21
N LEU A 222 0.59 6.91 43.88
CA LEU A 222 0.29 5.85 44.85
C LEU A 222 1.60 5.20 45.37
N PRO A 223 1.57 4.50 46.52
CA PRO A 223 2.74 3.80 47.07
C PRO A 223 3.41 2.77 46.13
N ASN A 224 2.67 2.24 45.15
CA ASN A 224 3.20 1.35 44.11
C ASN A 224 3.85 2.07 42.92
N GLY A 225 3.97 3.41 42.96
CA GLY A 225 4.64 4.23 41.96
C GLY A 225 3.78 4.66 40.77
N TYR A 226 2.49 4.28 40.71
CA TYR A 226 1.60 4.74 39.64
C TYR A 226 1.02 6.13 39.93
N VAL A 227 0.95 6.95 38.88
CA VAL A 227 0.53 8.36 38.96
C VAL A 227 -0.85 8.56 38.34
N TYR A 228 -1.72 9.27 39.05
CA TYR A 228 -3.06 9.65 38.63
C TYR A 228 -3.33 11.14 38.95
N GLY A 229 -4.45 11.68 38.48
CA GLY A 229 -4.80 13.06 38.77
C GLY A 229 -5.50 13.17 40.12
N GLU A 230 -5.24 14.23 40.87
CA GLU A 230 -5.87 14.50 42.16
C GLU A 230 -7.39 14.41 42.08
N GLN A 231 -8.02 15.01 41.06
CA GLN A 231 -9.47 14.98 40.89
C GLN A 231 -10.03 13.55 40.81
N ALA A 232 -9.27 12.64 40.18
CA ALA A 232 -9.66 11.24 40.04
C ALA A 232 -9.56 10.48 41.37
N LEU A 233 -8.47 10.69 42.10
CA LEU A 233 -8.21 10.00 43.37
C LEU A 233 -9.10 10.51 44.50
N VAL A 234 -9.36 11.83 44.57
CA VAL A 234 -10.29 12.41 45.55
C VAL A 234 -11.68 11.83 45.35
N LYS A 235 -12.19 11.86 44.12
CA LYS A 235 -13.51 11.28 43.81
C LYS A 235 -13.58 9.79 44.19
N MET A 236 -12.52 9.03 43.90
CA MET A 236 -12.46 7.61 44.26
C MET A 236 -12.42 7.40 45.78
N ALA A 237 -11.69 8.23 46.51
CA ALA A 237 -11.62 8.18 47.96
C ALA A 237 -12.96 8.52 48.62
N ASP A 238 -13.66 9.53 48.12
CA ASP A 238 -14.99 9.94 48.58
C ASP A 238 -16.02 8.81 48.41
N GLU A 239 -15.91 8.03 47.34
CA GLU A 239 -16.79 6.88 47.05
C GLU A 239 -16.41 5.61 47.83
N ASN A 240 -15.18 5.50 48.35
CA ASN A 240 -14.64 4.28 48.98
C ASN A 240 -14.08 4.52 50.39
N ASP A 241 -14.75 5.33 51.21
CA ASP A 241 -14.39 5.58 52.62
C ASP A 241 -12.90 5.96 52.84
N GLY A 242 -12.35 6.80 51.96
CA GLY A 242 -10.97 7.28 52.02
C GLY A 242 -9.93 6.34 51.40
N GLN A 243 -10.36 5.27 50.73
CA GLN A 243 -9.48 4.32 50.04
C GLN A 243 -9.44 4.56 48.53
N VAL A 244 -8.29 4.31 47.91
CA VAL A 244 -8.08 4.37 46.46
C VAL A 244 -7.60 3.02 45.94
N ILE A 245 -8.21 2.57 44.85
CA ILE A 245 -7.89 1.30 44.21
C ILE A 245 -7.09 1.59 42.94
N CYS A 246 -5.86 1.10 42.86
CA CYS A 246 -5.05 1.25 41.66
C CYS A 246 -5.71 0.50 40.48
N PRO A 247 -6.14 1.18 39.39
CA PRO A 247 -6.82 0.52 38.29
C PRO A 247 -5.96 -0.55 37.59
N ARG A 248 -4.63 -0.41 37.65
CA ARG A 248 -3.64 -1.28 36.99
C ARG A 248 -3.26 -2.51 37.81
N THR A 249 -3.04 -2.37 39.12
CA THR A 249 -2.58 -3.46 40.00
C THR A 249 -3.68 -4.03 40.89
N LYS A 250 -4.80 -3.31 41.04
CA LYS A 250 -5.90 -3.62 41.97
C LYS A 250 -5.52 -3.56 43.46
N GLU A 251 -4.34 -3.06 43.78
CA GLU A 251 -3.92 -2.79 45.15
C GLU A 251 -4.69 -1.59 45.72
N ILE A 252 -4.94 -1.64 47.03
CA ILE A 252 -5.73 -0.66 47.76
C ILE A 252 -4.82 0.10 48.71
N TYR A 253 -4.90 1.42 48.67
CA TYR A 253 -4.14 2.31 49.55
C TYR A 253 -5.06 3.36 50.15
N PRO A 254 -4.81 3.85 51.37
CA PRO A 254 -5.52 5.01 51.88
C PRO A 254 -5.07 6.27 51.12
N PHE A 255 -6.00 7.18 50.83
CA PHE A 255 -5.72 8.39 50.04
C PHE A 255 -4.57 9.24 50.62
N ARG A 256 -4.44 9.27 51.95
CA ARG A 256 -3.38 10.02 52.67
C ARG A 256 -1.95 9.56 52.34
N ASP A 257 -1.78 8.34 51.83
CA ASP A 257 -0.47 7.79 51.45
C ASP A 257 -0.08 8.19 50.02
N CYS A 258 -0.93 8.97 49.32
CA CYS A 258 -0.62 9.48 47.99
C CYS A 258 0.30 10.70 48.06
N GLU A 259 1.37 10.71 47.28
CA GLU A 259 2.34 11.81 47.26
C GLU A 259 2.18 12.67 46.01
N LYS A 260 2.30 14.00 46.17
CA LYS A 260 2.25 14.92 45.03
C LYS A 260 3.55 14.87 44.23
N VAL A 261 3.42 14.71 42.92
CA VAL A 261 4.56 14.65 41.99
C VAL A 261 4.73 15.98 41.28
N TYR A 262 5.97 16.38 41.04
CA TYR A 262 6.29 17.54 40.21
C TYR A 262 7.07 17.06 38.98
N VAL A 263 6.61 17.47 37.81
CA VAL A 263 7.23 17.14 36.53
C VAL A 263 7.86 18.44 36.02
N MET A 264 9.20 18.47 36.01
CA MET A 264 10.02 19.57 35.49
C MET A 264 10.24 19.42 33.99
#